data_AF-V7AGQ6-F1
#
_entry.id   AF-V7AGQ6-F1
#
_cell.length_a   1.000
_cell.length_b   1.000
_cell.length_c   1.000
_cell.angle_alpha   90.00
_cell.angle_beta   90.00
_cell.angle_gamma   90.00
#
_symmetry.space_group_name_H-M   'P 1'
#
loop_
_entity.id
_entity.type
_entity.pdbx_description
1 polymer ?
#
loop_
_entity_poly.entity_id
_entity_poly.type
_entity_poly.pdbx_seq_one_letter_code
_entity_poly.pdbx_strand_id
1 'polypeptide(L)'
;MGKALGEHSTKFTSYVALLGRSKVSILIDDWEHVPKMVKNQIWQSIIITYDVPNNNLLSKKWISYAGARWRGFKSDLTSRYIYGALGEKNP
;
A
#
# COMPACT_ATOMS: atom_id res chain seq x y z
N MET A 1 14.29 9.12 -15.63
CA MET A 1 13.51 8.44 -14.56
C MET A 1 14.40 7.41 -13.88
N GLY A 2 14.75 7.60 -12.61
CA GLY A 2 15.65 6.68 -11.89
C GLY A 2 14.92 5.40 -11.49
N LYS A 3 15.14 4.30 -12.22
CA LYS A 3 14.80 2.96 -11.78
C LYS A 3 15.87 2.51 -10.79
N ALA A 4 15.50 2.32 -9.52
CA ALA A 4 16.37 1.59 -8.60
C ALA A 4 16.44 0.14 -9.09
N LEU A 5 17.61 -0.25 -9.60
CA LEU A 5 17.93 -1.60 -10.08
C LEU A 5 18.43 -2.43 -8.90
N GLY A 6 17.81 -3.59 -8.64
CA GLY A 6 18.31 -4.60 -7.69
C GLY A 6 17.31 -5.11 -6.65
N GLU A 7 17.70 -6.17 -5.93
CA GLU A 7 16.92 -6.86 -4.89
C GLU A 7 16.38 -5.92 -3.80
N HIS A 8 17.14 -4.89 -3.44
CA HIS A 8 16.74 -3.87 -2.47
C HIS A 8 15.53 -3.03 -2.94
N SER A 9 15.39 -2.79 -4.24
CA SER A 9 14.24 -2.09 -4.84
C SER A 9 12.96 -2.92 -4.71
N THR A 10 13.08 -4.24 -4.91
CA THR A 10 11.98 -5.19 -4.74
C THR A 10 11.55 -5.28 -3.27
N LYS A 11 12.50 -5.38 -2.33
CA LYS A 11 12.21 -5.41 -0.89
C LYS A 11 11.51 -4.13 -0.42
N PHE A 12 12.03 -2.96 -0.83
CA PHE A 12 11.43 -1.68 -0.50
C PHE A 12 9.99 -1.56 -1.00
N THR A 13 9.77 -1.82 -2.30
CA THR A 13 8.43 -1.69 -2.89
C THR A 13 7.45 -2.72 -2.34
N SER A 14 7.90 -3.94 -2.04
CA SER A 14 7.09 -4.97 -1.38
C SER A 14 6.68 -4.56 0.04
N TYR A 15 7.58 -3.92 0.79
CA TYR A 15 7.29 -3.40 2.12
C TYR A 15 6.23 -2.28 2.08
N VAL A 16 6.35 -1.32 1.16
CA VAL A 16 5.34 -0.27 1.00
C VAL A 16 3.97 -0.86 0.62
N ALA A 17 3.97 -1.88 -0.26
CA ALA A 17 2.75 -2.60 -0.62
C ALA A 17 2.14 -3.38 0.56
N LEU A 18 2.97 -3.95 1.43
CA LEU A 18 2.53 -4.59 2.67
C LEU A 18 1.84 -3.58 3.59
N LEU A 19 2.48 -2.43 3.84
CA LEU A 19 1.90 -1.38 4.69
C LEU A 19 0.53 -0.92 4.20
N GLY A 20 0.36 -0.70 2.89
CA GLY A 20 -0.93 -0.35 2.30
C GLY A 20 -2.01 -1.40 2.57
N ARG A 21 -1.67 -2.69 2.48
CA ARG A 21 -2.60 -3.81 2.70
C ARG A 21 -2.91 -4.06 4.17
N SER A 22 -1.93 -3.90 5.06
CA SER A 22 -2.08 -4.25 6.48
C SER A 22 -2.58 -3.11 7.36
N LYS A 23 -2.39 -1.85 6.95
CA LYS A 23 -2.75 -0.67 7.77
C LYS A 23 -4.07 -0.02 7.36
N VAL A 24 -4.61 -0.36 6.20
CA VAL A 24 -5.82 0.28 5.65
C VAL A 24 -6.95 -0.73 5.59
N SER A 25 -8.06 -0.41 6.26
CA SER A 25 -9.24 -1.27 6.26
C SER A 25 -9.78 -1.46 4.85
N ILE A 26 -10.15 -2.69 4.52
CA ILE A 26 -10.81 -3.05 3.25
C ILE A 26 -12.22 -2.43 3.13
N LEU A 27 -12.82 -2.03 4.27
CA LEU A 27 -14.14 -1.43 4.35
C LEU A 27 -14.16 0.04 3.92
N ILE A 28 -12.99 0.67 3.76
CA ILE A 28 -12.92 2.04 3.22
C ILE A 28 -13.15 1.96 1.71
N ASP A 29 -14.10 2.75 1.19
CA ASP A 29 -14.47 2.69 -0.22
C ASP A 29 -13.34 3.15 -1.14
N ASP A 30 -12.75 4.31 -0.84
CA ASP A 30 -11.74 4.96 -1.68
C ASP A 30 -10.49 5.37 -0.88
N TRP A 31 -9.34 5.43 -1.57
CA TRP A 31 -8.07 5.84 -0.99
C TRP A 31 -8.09 7.27 -0.44
N GLU A 32 -8.86 8.17 -1.05
CA GLU A 32 -9.00 9.54 -0.58
C GLU A 32 -9.73 9.64 0.76
N HIS A 33 -10.62 8.67 1.06
CA HIS A 33 -11.31 8.57 2.35
C HIS A 33 -10.45 7.97 3.47
N VAL A 34 -9.25 7.45 3.15
CA VAL A 34 -8.34 6.93 4.17
C VAL A 34 -7.87 8.07 5.08
N PRO A 35 -8.05 7.98 6.41
CA PRO A 35 -7.68 9.05 7.34
C PRO A 35 -6.22 9.46 7.18
N LYS A 36 -5.97 10.78 7.22
CA LYS A 36 -4.61 11.34 7.12
C LYS A 36 -3.67 10.72 8.16
N MET A 37 -4.18 10.40 9.36
CA MET A 37 -3.40 9.73 10.40
C MET A 37 -2.86 8.37 9.95
N VAL A 38 -3.65 7.57 9.23
CA VAL A 38 -3.21 6.26 8.70
C VAL A 38 -2.16 6.45 7.61
N LYS A 39 -2.36 7.41 6.69
CA LYS A 39 -1.36 7.77 5.67
C LYS A 39 -0.04 8.21 6.33
N ASN A 40 -0.12 9.00 7.41
CA ASN A 40 1.05 9.41 8.18
C ASN A 40 1.75 8.21 8.85
N GLN A 41 1.01 7.26 9.43
CA GLN A 41 1.59 6.05 10.03
C GLN A 41 2.32 5.19 9.01
N ILE A 42 1.79 5.07 7.78
CA ILE A 42 2.49 4.40 6.67
C ILE A 42 3.79 5.13 6.36
N TRP A 43 3.77 6.46 6.25
CA TRP A 43 4.98 7.25 5.99
C TRP A 43 6.02 7.10 7.10
N GLN A 44 5.61 7.19 8.37
CA GLN A 44 6.48 6.99 9.52
C GLN A 44 7.12 5.60 9.52
N SER A 45 6.35 4.57 9.19
CA SER A 45 6.87 3.19 9.10
C SER A 45 7.95 3.07 8.02
N ILE A 46 7.82 3.79 6.89
CA ILE A 46 8.83 3.79 5.81
C ILE A 46 10.13 4.41 6.28
N ILE A 47 10.08 5.62 6.87
CA ILE A 47 11.30 6.36 7.28
C ILE A 47 11.99 5.74 8.49
N ILE A 48 11.29 4.97 9.32
CA ILE A 48 11.89 4.20 10.43
C ILE A 48 12.61 2.95 9.90
N THR A 49 12.08 2.33 8.84
CA THR A 49 12.61 1.06 8.32
C THR A 49 13.72 1.27 7.30
N TYR A 50 13.66 2.36 6.54
CA TYR A 50 14.58 2.69 5.47
C TYR A 50 15.09 4.12 5.63
N ASP A 51 16.38 4.32 5.35
CA ASP A 51 17.00 5.65 5.30
C ASP A 51 16.51 6.43 4.07
N VAL A 52 15.29 6.98 4.18
CA VAL A 52 14.63 7.77 3.14
C VAL A 52 14.56 9.22 3.60
N PRO A 53 15.03 10.19 2.78
CA PRO A 53 14.91 11.60 3.12
C PRO A 53 13.47 12.00 3.43
N ASN A 54 13.25 12.59 4.60
CA ASN A 54 11.92 13.02 5.02
C ASN A 54 11.51 14.30 4.28
N ASN A 55 11.02 14.15 3.04
CA ASN A 55 10.51 15.26 2.24
C ASN A 55 9.12 14.96 1.66
N ASN A 56 8.39 16.05 1.37
CA ASN A 56 7.00 15.98 0.93
C ASN A 56 6.82 15.27 -0.43
N LEU A 57 7.81 15.36 -1.33
CA LEU A 57 7.73 14.71 -2.64
C LEU A 57 7.80 13.19 -2.53
N LEU A 58 8.75 12.68 -1.74
CA LEU A 58 8.89 11.24 -1.49
C LEU A 58 7.73 10.69 -0.67
N SER A 59 7.26 11.45 0.33
CA SER A 59 6.06 11.08 1.09
C SER A 59 4.85 10.92 0.16
N LYS A 60 4.54 11.94 -0.67
CA LYS A 60 3.45 11.86 -1.64
C LYS A 60 3.59 10.68 -2.60
N LYS A 61 4.80 10.45 -3.14
CA LYS A 61 5.08 9.34 -4.06
C LYS A 61 4.78 7.99 -3.42
N TRP A 62 5.31 7.73 -2.22
CA TRP A 62 5.20 6.43 -1.59
C TRP A 62 3.84 6.17 -0.95
N ILE A 63 3.17 7.22 -0.46
CA ILE A 63 1.77 7.13 -0.04
C ILE A 63 0.86 6.84 -1.23
N SER A 64 1.08 7.48 -2.38
CA SER A 64 0.34 7.15 -3.62
C SER A 64 0.59 5.70 -4.06
N TYR A 65 1.84 5.23 -4.00
CA TYR A 65 2.16 3.83 -4.31
C TYR A 65 1.46 2.84 -3.36
N ALA A 66 1.47 3.11 -2.05
CA ALA A 66 0.73 2.29 -1.08
C ALA A 66 -0.76 2.23 -1.40
N GLY A 67 -1.35 3.37 -1.79
CA GLY A 67 -2.75 3.45 -2.20
C GLY A 67 -3.07 2.63 -3.45
N ALA A 68 -2.22 2.69 -4.47
CA ALA A 68 -2.38 1.86 -5.67
C ALA A 68 -2.34 0.36 -5.34
N ARG A 69 -1.47 -0.06 -4.42
CA ARG A 69 -1.36 -1.46 -3.98
C ARG A 69 -2.53 -1.91 -3.13
N TRP A 70 -3.04 -1.05 -2.26
CA TRP A 70 -4.27 -1.30 -1.51
C TRP A 70 -5.49 -1.46 -2.43
N ARG A 71 -5.65 -0.60 -3.45
CA ARG A 71 -6.75 -0.74 -4.43
C ARG A 71 -6.66 -2.06 -5.20
N GLY A 72 -5.46 -2.41 -5.68
CA GLY A 72 -5.23 -3.70 -6.36
C GLY A 72 -5.60 -4.88 -5.46
N PHE A 73 -5.24 -4.83 -4.18
CA PHE A 73 -5.63 -5.85 -3.21
C PHE A 73 -7.15 -5.95 -3.01
N LYS A 74 -7.87 -4.83 -2.92
CA LYS A 74 -9.36 -4.84 -2.90
C LYS A 74 -9.94 -5.47 -4.16
N SER A 75 -9.44 -5.07 -5.33
CA SER A 75 -9.89 -5.64 -6.61
C SER A 75 -9.66 -7.15 -6.68
N ASP A 76 -8.52 -7.63 -6.19
CA ASP A 76 -8.22 -9.07 -6.12
C ASP A 76 -9.19 -9.80 -5.17
N LEU A 77 -9.49 -9.23 -4.00
CA LEU A 77 -10.47 -9.81 -3.07
C LEU A 77 -11.86 -9.88 -3.69
N THR A 78 -12.35 -8.77 -4.26
CA THR A 78 -13.65 -8.71 -4.93
C THR A 78 -13.74 -9.71 -6.08
N SER A 79 -12.71 -9.78 -6.93
CA SER A 79 -12.70 -10.71 -8.06
C SER A 79 -12.68 -12.17 -7.63
N ARG A 80 -12.05 -12.51 -6.50
CA ARG A 80 -11.90 -13.90 -6.05
C ARG A 80 -13.05 -14.39 -5.17
N TYR A 81 -13.53 -13.54 -4.27
CA TYR A 81 -14.47 -13.90 -3.21
C TYR A 81 -15.88 -13.34 -3.41
N ILE A 82 -16.08 -12.31 -4.25
CA ILE A 82 -17.43 -11.81 -4.55
C ILE A 82 -17.90 -12.38 -5.88
N TYR A 83 -17.07 -12.27 -6.92
CA TYR A 83 -17.41 -12.74 -8.27
C TYR A 83 -16.71 -14.04 -8.67
N GLY A 84 -15.79 -14.52 -7.84
CA GLY A 84 -14.93 -15.66 -8.17
C GLY A 84 -15.32 -16.96 -7.49
N ALA A 85 -14.64 -18.04 -7.85
CA ALA A 85 -14.91 -19.39 -7.39
C ALA A 85 -14.67 -19.65 -5.89
N LEU A 86 -14.22 -18.64 -5.13
CA LEU A 86 -13.95 -18.73 -3.70
C LEU A 86 -15.05 -18.08 -2.84
N GLY A 87 -16.22 -17.78 -3.41
CA GLY A 87 -17.27 -17.01 -2.73
C GLY A 87 -17.80 -17.56 -1.40
N GLU A 88 -17.62 -18.86 -1.13
CA GLU A 88 -18.01 -19.48 0.14
C GLU A 88 -16.85 -19.62 1.14
N LYS A 89 -15.65 -19.11 0.82
CA LYS A 89 -14.46 -19.21 1.68
C LYS A 89 -14.12 -17.84 2.28
N ASN A 90 -13.78 -17.82 3.58
CA ASN A 90 -13.29 -16.59 4.22
C ASN A 90 -11.87 -16.24 3.72
N PRO A 91 -11.61 -14.95 3.38
CA PRO A 91 -10.30 -14.45 2.96
C PRO A 91 -9.18 -14.56 4.01
#